data_AF-A0AB39EPX0-F1
#
_entry.id   AF-A0AB39EPX0-F1
#
_cell.length_a   1.000
_cell.length_b   1.000
_cell.length_c   1.000
_cell.angle_alpha   90.00
_cell.angle_beta   90.00
_cell.angle_gamma   90.00
#
_symmetry.space_group_name_H-M   'P 1'
#
loop_
_entity.id
_entity.type
_entity.pdbx_description
1 polymer ?
#
loop_
_entity_poly.entity_id
_entity_poly.type
_entity_poly.pdbx_seq_one_letter_code
_entity_poly.pdbx_strand_id
1 'polypeptide(L)'
;MAIERKQTGQALAEALTVLGVLGSLWVGIAWLGRLQDVGMQLAHASRRAAFAHAHQGMAPEALGSGGDGHLDAPGHRWKTRRGADFLADGTHLTLESTGFPVGPQPGDPVAGAAALRREWRLGDPAVWRAVAQAATATGPAATGAVHDFDRLGLSLRRHTAILSGDGAAAGDADAQFILADSPRGWGNAAAASRAAGQAVASRLRGIDAAWGRALPDWDWIGPWTGSVPRPHLQVWRKP
;
A
#
# COMPACT_ATOMS: atom_id res chain seq x y z
N MET A 1 -1.87 39.80 -63.56
CA MET A 1 -3.25 40.03 -63.07
C MET A 1 -3.34 39.41 -61.69
N ALA A 2 -3.00 40.19 -60.65
CA ALA A 2 -2.96 39.73 -59.27
C ALA A 2 -4.34 39.92 -58.64
N ILE A 3 -4.97 38.82 -58.25
CA ILE A 3 -6.23 38.87 -57.50
C ILE A 3 -5.85 39.15 -56.05
N GLU A 4 -5.81 40.43 -55.67
CA GLU A 4 -5.77 40.82 -54.27
C GLU A 4 -7.10 40.42 -53.62
N ARG A 5 -7.09 39.26 -52.98
CA ARG A 5 -8.17 38.78 -52.13
C ARG A 5 -8.24 39.71 -50.91
N LYS A 6 -9.17 40.67 -50.93
CA LYS A 6 -9.47 41.52 -49.78
C LYS A 6 -9.81 40.63 -48.58
N GLN A 7 -8.93 40.60 -47.58
CA GLN A 7 -9.17 40.00 -46.26
C GLN A 7 -10.27 40.81 -45.55
N THR A 8 -11.52 40.47 -45.81
CA THR A 8 -12.70 41.08 -45.19
C THR A 8 -12.95 40.47 -43.82
N GLY A 9 -12.26 40.92 -42.77
CA GLY A 9 -12.59 40.64 -41.35
C GLY A 9 -12.57 39.17 -40.88
N GLN A 10 -12.42 38.22 -41.81
CA GLN A 10 -12.47 36.78 -41.57
C GLN A 10 -11.29 36.32 -40.72
N ALA A 11 -10.12 36.94 -40.88
CA ALA A 11 -8.95 36.65 -40.08
C ALA A 11 -9.19 36.90 -38.58
N LEU A 12 -9.99 37.92 -38.22
CA LEU A 12 -10.34 38.19 -36.82
C LEU A 12 -11.28 37.13 -36.27
N ALA A 13 -12.30 36.73 -37.05
CA ALA A 13 -13.25 35.69 -36.65
C ALA A 13 -12.57 34.31 -36.51
N GLU A 14 -11.68 33.96 -37.45
CA GLU A 14 -10.87 32.75 -37.39
C GLU A 14 -9.92 32.78 -36.19
N ALA A 15 -9.23 33.90 -35.96
CA ALA A 15 -8.34 34.05 -34.79
C ALA A 15 -9.10 33.90 -33.46
N LEU A 16 -10.27 34.52 -33.33
CA LEU A 16 -11.12 34.38 -32.13
C LEU A 16 -11.60 32.94 -31.93
N THR A 17 -11.93 32.24 -33.02
CA THR A 17 -12.33 30.83 -32.98
C THR A 17 -11.16 29.97 -32.49
N VAL A 18 -9.97 30.13 -33.06
CA VAL A 18 -8.76 29.39 -32.66
C VAL A 18 -8.40 29.70 -31.21
N LEU A 19 -8.46 30.96 -30.78
CA LEU A 19 -8.21 31.35 -29.39
C LEU A 19 -9.22 30.73 -28.43
N GLY A 20 -10.50 30.67 -28.81
CA GLY A 20 -11.54 30.00 -28.03
C GLY A 20 -11.26 28.51 -27.86
N VAL A 21 -10.85 27.83 -28.93
CA VAL A 21 -10.47 26.42 -28.89
C VAL A 21 -9.25 26.21 -27.98
N LEU A 22 -8.19 27.00 -28.14
CA LEU A 22 -6.99 26.92 -27.30
C LEU A 22 -7.29 27.18 -25.82
N GLY A 23 -8.12 28.19 -25.53
CA GLY A 23 -8.57 28.49 -24.17
C GLY A 23 -9.36 27.34 -23.55
N SER A 24 -10.24 26.69 -24.33
CA SER A 24 -11.00 25.51 -23.88
C SER A 24 -10.08 24.32 -23.59
N LEU A 25 -9.05 24.11 -24.41
CA LEU A 25 -8.06 23.04 -24.23
C LEU A 25 -7.27 23.26 -22.94
N TRP A 26 -6.80 24.49 -22.71
CA TRP A 26 -6.06 24.84 -21.49
C TRP A 26 -6.89 24.57 -20.22
N VAL A 27 -8.16 24.92 -20.26
CA VAL A 27 -9.12 24.61 -19.19
C VAL A 27 -9.25 23.12 -18.97
N GLY A 28 -9.42 22.36 -20.06
CA GLY A 28 -9.53 20.90 -20.01
C GLY A 28 -8.29 20.25 -19.39
N ILE A 29 -7.09 20.70 -19.77
CA ILE A 29 -5.81 20.23 -19.21
C ILE A 29 -5.75 20.51 -17.70
N ALA A 30 -6.04 21.74 -17.27
CA ALA A 30 -6.01 22.11 -15.85
C ALA A 30 -7.05 21.34 -15.02
N TRP A 31 -8.23 21.09 -15.58
CA TRP A 31 -9.26 20.27 -14.96
C TRP A 31 -8.84 18.80 -14.85
N LEU A 32 -8.26 18.24 -15.90
CA LEU A 32 -7.75 16.87 -15.90
C LEU A 32 -6.60 16.69 -14.91
N GLY A 33 -5.71 17.68 -14.78
CA GLY A 33 -4.64 17.68 -13.79
C GLY A 33 -5.16 17.59 -12.36
N ARG A 34 -6.24 18.33 -12.02
CA ARG A 34 -6.91 18.20 -10.71
C ARG A 34 -7.51 16.81 -10.51
N LEU A 35 -8.14 16.25 -11.55
CA LEU A 35 -8.71 14.90 -11.49
C LEU A 35 -7.64 13.83 -11.26
N GLN A 36 -6.49 13.96 -11.92
CA GLN A 36 -5.35 13.08 -11.74
C GLN A 36 -4.77 13.19 -10.33
N ASP A 37 -4.62 14.41 -9.81
CA ASP A 37 -4.14 14.63 -8.44
C ASP A 37 -5.08 14.00 -7.40
N VAL A 38 -6.40 14.23 -7.50
CA VAL A 38 -7.40 13.52 -6.66
C VAL A 38 -7.19 12.01 -6.75
N GLY A 39 -7.07 11.48 -7.97
CA GLY A 39 -6.85 10.05 -8.20
C GLY A 39 -5.55 9.50 -7.58
N MET A 40 -4.49 10.30 -7.51
CA MET A 40 -3.23 9.96 -6.84
C MET A 40 -3.38 10.00 -5.32
N GLN A 41 -4.02 11.03 -4.78
CA GLN A 41 -4.23 11.15 -3.33
C GLN A 41 -5.12 10.04 -2.78
N LEU A 42 -6.18 9.66 -3.50
CA LEU A 42 -7.00 8.50 -3.14
C LEU A 42 -6.18 7.20 -3.14
N ALA A 43 -5.25 7.04 -4.08
CA ALA A 43 -4.37 5.86 -4.12
C ALA A 43 -3.35 5.84 -2.97
N HIS A 44 -2.84 7.01 -2.57
CA HIS A 44 -1.98 7.12 -1.38
C HIS A 44 -2.76 6.82 -0.11
N ALA A 45 -3.97 7.37 0.05
CA ALA A 45 -4.82 7.13 1.19
C ALA A 45 -5.20 5.65 1.34
N SER A 46 -5.59 4.98 0.24
CA SER A 46 -5.92 3.54 0.29
C SER A 46 -4.72 2.70 0.71
N ARG A 47 -3.51 3.00 0.20
CA ARG A 47 -2.29 2.28 0.61
C ARG A 47 -1.95 2.53 2.08
N ARG A 48 -1.97 3.79 2.52
CA ARG A 48 -1.69 4.16 3.91
C ARG A 48 -2.63 3.42 4.87
N ALA A 49 -3.92 3.43 4.59
CA ALA A 49 -4.91 2.73 5.41
C ALA A 49 -4.66 1.22 5.45
N ALA A 50 -4.39 0.59 4.29
CA ALA A 50 -4.09 -0.83 4.22
C ALA A 50 -2.83 -1.19 5.04
N PHE A 51 -1.74 -0.44 4.89
CA PHE A 51 -0.49 -0.69 5.62
C PHE A 51 -0.59 -0.36 7.12
N ALA A 52 -1.29 0.71 7.49
CA ALA A 52 -1.55 1.07 8.88
C ALA A 52 -2.30 -0.05 9.60
N HIS A 53 -3.33 -0.62 8.96
CA HIS A 53 -4.03 -1.78 9.49
C HIS A 53 -3.11 -3.01 9.58
N ALA A 54 -2.45 -3.37 8.47
CA ALA A 54 -1.70 -4.62 8.40
C ALA A 54 -0.43 -4.65 9.28
N HIS A 55 0.23 -3.51 9.49
CA HIS A 55 1.51 -3.46 10.19
C HIS A 55 1.43 -2.82 11.58
N GLN A 56 0.53 -1.85 11.77
CA GLN A 56 0.40 -1.14 13.05
C GLN A 56 -0.81 -1.64 13.87
N GLY A 57 -1.59 -2.58 13.33
CA GLY A 57 -2.78 -3.12 14.00
C GLY A 57 -3.88 -2.08 14.20
N MET A 58 -3.88 -0.98 13.44
CA MET A 58 -4.91 0.05 13.59
C MET A 58 -6.28 -0.51 13.27
N ALA A 59 -7.23 -0.27 14.16
CA ALA A 59 -8.61 -0.67 13.98
C ALA A 59 -9.24 0.06 12.78
N PRO A 60 -10.13 -0.59 12.00
CA PRO A 60 -10.81 0.03 10.86
C PRO A 60 -11.53 1.34 11.22
N GLU A 61 -12.07 1.43 12.44
CA GLU A 61 -12.78 2.60 12.96
C GLU A 61 -11.84 3.78 13.17
N ALA A 62 -10.59 3.52 13.52
CA ALA A 62 -9.55 4.55 13.68
C ALA A 62 -9.02 5.06 12.33
N LEU A 63 -9.38 4.41 11.22
CA LEU A 63 -8.98 4.78 9.86
C LEU A 63 -10.12 5.43 9.05
N GLY A 64 -11.38 5.28 9.49
CA GLY A 64 -12.56 5.84 8.83
C GLY A 64 -12.64 7.37 8.93
N SER A 65 -13.06 8.02 7.85
CA SER A 65 -13.16 9.50 7.70
C SER A 65 -11.87 10.27 8.04
N GLY A 66 -10.77 9.94 7.36
CA GLY A 66 -9.52 10.69 7.56
C GLY A 66 -8.94 10.52 8.95
N GLY A 67 -9.01 9.32 9.54
CA GLY A 67 -8.48 9.06 10.89
C GLY A 67 -6.97 9.29 11.04
N ASP A 68 -6.21 9.29 9.93
CA ASP A 68 -4.81 9.75 9.90
C ASP A 68 -4.66 11.22 9.44
N GLY A 69 -5.78 11.91 9.20
CA GLY A 69 -5.88 13.28 8.69
C GLY A 69 -5.39 13.46 7.26
N HIS A 70 -4.98 12.39 6.56
CA HIS A 70 -4.28 12.52 5.26
C HIS A 70 -5.16 13.20 4.23
N LEU A 71 -6.41 12.76 4.06
CA LEU A 71 -7.31 13.33 3.05
C LEU A 71 -7.93 14.67 3.49
N ASP A 72 -7.95 14.97 4.78
CA ASP A 72 -8.50 16.21 5.34
C ASP A 72 -7.45 17.33 5.46
N ALA A 73 -6.18 17.03 5.18
CA ALA A 73 -5.12 18.02 5.27
C ALA A 73 -5.38 19.19 4.30
N PRO A 74 -4.97 20.43 4.64
CA PRO A 74 -5.26 21.62 3.85
C PRO A 74 -4.82 21.54 2.37
N GLY A 75 -3.81 20.72 2.08
CA GLY A 75 -3.30 20.46 0.73
C GLY A 75 -4.23 19.64 -0.17
N HIS A 76 -5.30 19.03 0.37
CA HIS A 76 -6.25 18.19 -0.37
C HIS A 76 -7.61 18.86 -0.55
N ARG A 77 -7.64 20.20 -0.56
CA ARG A 77 -8.84 20.98 -0.84
C ARG A 77 -8.82 21.46 -2.29
N TRP A 78 -9.37 20.64 -3.18
CA TRP A 78 -9.48 20.99 -4.59
C TRP A 78 -10.62 21.98 -4.83
N LYS A 79 -10.30 23.08 -5.48
CA LYS A 79 -11.28 24.09 -5.91
C LYS A 79 -11.40 24.09 -7.43
N THR A 80 -12.61 24.35 -7.90
CA THR A 80 -12.89 24.70 -9.30
C THR A 80 -12.27 26.05 -9.64
N ARG A 81 -12.24 26.39 -10.93
CA ARG A 81 -11.77 27.72 -11.39
C ARG A 81 -12.60 28.88 -10.84
N ARG A 82 -13.82 28.60 -10.36
CA ARG A 82 -14.73 29.57 -9.76
C ARG A 82 -14.62 29.62 -8.22
N GLY A 83 -13.70 28.87 -7.62
CA GLY A 83 -13.50 28.82 -6.17
C GLY A 83 -14.49 27.92 -5.41
N ALA A 84 -15.44 27.29 -6.11
CA ALA A 84 -16.31 26.26 -5.52
C ALA A 84 -15.53 24.97 -5.24
N ASP A 85 -16.00 24.15 -4.31
CA ASP A 85 -15.42 22.83 -4.07
C ASP A 85 -15.51 21.95 -5.32
N PHE A 86 -14.41 21.29 -5.65
CA PHE A 86 -14.32 20.39 -6.81
C PHE A 86 -15.03 19.05 -6.55
N LEU A 87 -15.01 18.60 -5.30
CA LEU A 87 -15.64 17.37 -4.83
C LEU A 87 -16.99 17.67 -4.20
N ALA A 88 -18.00 16.83 -4.45
CA ALA A 88 -19.37 17.02 -3.99
C ALA A 88 -19.52 16.72 -2.49
N ASP A 89 -19.07 15.54 -2.05
CA ASP A 89 -19.27 15.01 -0.69
C ASP A 89 -17.92 14.77 0.03
N GLY A 90 -16.86 15.39 -0.47
CA GLY A 90 -15.49 15.15 0.00
C GLY A 90 -14.97 13.78 -0.42
N THR A 91 -14.12 13.20 0.43
CA THR A 91 -13.48 11.90 0.19
C THR A 91 -13.89 10.91 1.27
N HIS A 92 -14.19 9.68 0.88
CA HIS A 92 -14.52 8.61 1.81
C HIS A 92 -13.48 7.52 1.73
N LEU A 93 -13.07 7.03 2.90
CA LEU A 93 -12.17 5.90 3.06
C LEU A 93 -12.88 4.82 3.86
N THR A 94 -12.96 3.63 3.32
CA THR A 94 -13.50 2.44 3.99
C THR A 94 -12.46 1.34 3.98
N LEU A 95 -12.45 0.52 5.03
CA LEU A 95 -11.60 -0.65 5.15
C LEU A 95 -12.51 -1.85 5.41
N GLU A 96 -12.50 -2.83 4.50
CA GLU A 96 -13.37 -3.99 4.54
C GLU A 96 -12.54 -5.28 4.50
N SER A 97 -12.93 -6.28 5.30
CA SER A 97 -12.39 -7.64 5.17
C SER A 97 -13.10 -8.32 4.01
N THR A 98 -12.37 -8.71 2.97
CA THR A 98 -12.95 -9.33 1.78
C THR A 98 -13.06 -10.86 1.89
N GLY A 99 -12.69 -11.42 3.05
CA GLY A 99 -12.51 -12.86 3.22
C GLY A 99 -11.39 -13.41 2.31
N PHE A 100 -10.95 -14.63 2.59
CA PHE A 100 -10.10 -15.38 1.67
C PHE A 100 -10.99 -16.34 0.87
N PRO A 101 -10.89 -16.42 -0.46
CA PRO A 101 -11.50 -17.55 -1.16
C PRO A 101 -10.81 -18.82 -0.65
N VAL A 102 -11.57 -19.72 -0.03
CA VAL A 102 -11.08 -21.03 0.42
C VAL A 102 -10.49 -21.75 -0.79
N GLY A 103 -9.16 -21.75 -0.88
CA GLY A 103 -8.42 -22.21 -2.04
C GLY A 103 -7.07 -22.76 -1.61
N PRO A 104 -6.36 -23.46 -2.52
CA PRO A 104 -5.09 -24.08 -2.19
C PRO A 104 -4.09 -23.02 -1.75
N GLN A 105 -3.58 -23.17 -0.52
CA GLN A 105 -2.56 -22.31 0.06
C GLN A 105 -1.16 -22.88 -0.23
N PRO A 106 -0.12 -22.04 -0.23
CA PRO A 106 1.26 -22.49 -0.44
C PRO A 106 1.63 -23.63 0.52
N GLY A 107 2.15 -24.72 -0.05
CA GLY A 107 2.57 -25.90 0.71
C GLY A 107 1.45 -26.88 1.07
N ASP A 108 0.20 -26.68 0.66
CA ASP A 108 -0.91 -27.61 0.96
C ASP A 108 -0.63 -29.10 0.68
N PRO A 109 0.09 -29.49 -0.39
CA PRO A 109 0.43 -30.90 -0.62
C PRO A 109 1.45 -31.47 0.40
N VAL A 110 2.12 -30.64 1.18
CA VAL A 110 3.20 -31.04 2.11
C VAL A 110 2.61 -31.31 3.50
N ALA A 111 2.86 -32.51 4.01
CA ALA A 111 2.44 -32.89 5.36
C ALA A 111 2.97 -31.90 6.41
N GLY A 112 2.09 -31.40 7.28
CA GLY A 112 2.43 -30.45 8.32
C GLY A 112 2.50 -28.98 7.87
N ALA A 113 2.34 -28.66 6.58
CA ALA A 113 2.35 -27.27 6.11
C ALA A 113 1.28 -26.40 6.76
N ALA A 114 0.05 -26.92 6.93
CA ALA A 114 -1.00 -26.20 7.63
C ALA A 114 -0.65 -25.92 9.11
N ALA A 115 0.05 -26.84 9.77
CA ALA A 115 0.52 -26.62 11.14
C ALA A 115 1.65 -25.58 11.20
N LEU A 116 2.62 -25.65 10.29
CA LEU A 116 3.67 -24.64 10.16
C LEU A 116 3.10 -23.26 9.87
N ARG A 117 2.11 -23.14 8.99
CA ARG A 117 1.44 -21.87 8.73
C ARG A 117 0.76 -21.31 9.98
N ARG A 118 0.13 -22.14 10.80
CA ARG A 118 -0.44 -21.67 12.08
C ARG A 118 0.64 -21.25 13.08
N GLU A 119 1.70 -22.05 13.21
CA GLU A 119 2.80 -21.77 14.15
C GLU A 119 3.58 -20.50 13.78
N TRP A 120 3.85 -20.29 12.49
CA TRP A 120 4.45 -19.06 11.97
C TRP A 120 3.43 -17.94 11.76
N ARG A 121 2.18 -18.17 12.18
CA ARG A 121 1.09 -17.20 12.10
C ARG A 121 0.79 -16.70 10.67
N LEU A 122 1.22 -17.46 9.66
CA LEU A 122 0.92 -17.28 8.24
C LEU A 122 -0.48 -17.77 7.84
N GLY A 123 -1.24 -18.32 8.80
CA GLY A 123 -2.25 -19.35 8.56
C GLY A 123 -3.70 -18.92 8.33
N ASP A 124 -4.10 -17.68 8.63
CA ASP A 124 -5.44 -17.19 8.28
C ASP A 124 -5.40 -15.70 7.97
N PRO A 125 -4.86 -15.34 6.81
CA PRO A 125 -4.86 -13.95 6.41
C PRO A 125 -6.25 -13.51 5.97
N ALA A 126 -6.85 -12.60 6.72
CA ALA A 126 -7.92 -11.80 6.16
C ALA A 126 -7.29 -10.90 5.08
N VAL A 127 -7.76 -11.02 3.83
CA VAL A 127 -7.46 -9.98 2.85
C VAL A 127 -8.31 -8.79 3.24
N TRP A 128 -7.64 -7.69 3.57
CA TRP A 128 -8.29 -6.42 3.83
C TRP A 128 -8.17 -5.54 2.60
N ARG A 129 -9.28 -4.89 2.25
CA ARG A 129 -9.35 -3.95 1.14
C ARG A 129 -9.64 -2.57 1.70
N ALA A 130 -8.70 -1.66 1.51
CA ALA A 130 -8.92 -0.24 1.70
C ALA A 130 -9.48 0.35 0.41
N VAL A 131 -10.61 1.04 0.47
CA VAL A 131 -11.26 1.71 -0.65
C VAL A 131 -11.33 3.20 -0.35
N ALA A 132 -10.70 4.01 -1.20
CA ALA A 132 -10.78 5.46 -1.17
C ALA A 132 -11.61 5.94 -2.37
N GLN A 133 -12.63 6.75 -2.12
CA GLN A 133 -13.55 7.21 -3.14
C GLN A 133 -13.86 8.70 -3.02
N ALA A 134 -14.10 9.34 -4.15
CA ALA A 134 -14.55 10.73 -4.24
C ALA A 134 -15.44 10.91 -5.47
N ALA A 135 -16.33 11.89 -5.42
CA ALA A 135 -17.15 12.28 -6.56
C ALA A 135 -16.97 13.78 -6.85
N THR A 136 -16.87 14.15 -8.13
CA THR A 136 -16.87 15.56 -8.54
C THR A 136 -18.27 16.14 -8.51
N ALA A 137 -18.35 17.46 -8.35
CA ALA A 137 -19.62 18.18 -8.37
C ALA A 137 -20.39 17.90 -9.68
N THR A 138 -21.68 17.59 -9.55
CA THR A 138 -22.59 17.37 -10.68
C THR A 138 -23.49 18.59 -10.85
N GLY A 139 -23.73 19.01 -12.09
CA GLY A 139 -24.65 20.10 -12.41
C GLY A 139 -25.71 19.71 -13.44
N PRO A 140 -26.61 20.63 -13.80
CA PRO A 140 -27.60 20.42 -14.85
C PRO A 140 -26.95 20.15 -16.21
N ALA A 141 -27.75 19.69 -17.18
CA ALA A 141 -27.30 19.25 -18.51
C ALA A 141 -26.28 20.20 -19.17
N ALA A 142 -25.28 19.62 -19.81
CA ALA A 142 -24.20 20.36 -20.47
C ALA A 142 -24.76 21.27 -21.58
N THR A 143 -24.32 22.53 -21.55
CA THR A 143 -24.66 23.56 -22.54
C THR A 143 -23.64 23.65 -23.67
N GLY A 144 -22.55 22.89 -23.61
CA GLY A 144 -21.41 22.97 -24.52
C GLY A 144 -20.43 24.10 -24.16
N ALA A 145 -20.62 24.74 -23.01
CA ALA A 145 -19.81 25.85 -22.57
C ALA A 145 -18.61 25.37 -21.74
N VAL A 146 -17.54 26.16 -21.75
CA VAL A 146 -16.30 25.85 -21.01
C VAL A 146 -16.53 25.70 -19.49
N HIS A 147 -17.62 26.21 -18.94
CA HIS A 147 -17.95 26.05 -17.52
C HIS A 147 -18.62 24.71 -17.17
N ASP A 148 -19.02 23.92 -18.17
CA ASP A 148 -19.62 22.60 -17.96
C ASP A 148 -18.59 21.59 -17.44
N PHE A 149 -17.30 21.80 -17.70
CA PHE A 149 -16.21 20.97 -17.14
C PHE A 149 -16.29 20.89 -15.61
N ASP A 150 -16.61 21.99 -14.94
CA ASP A 150 -16.69 22.05 -13.46
C ASP A 150 -17.96 21.36 -12.90
N ARG A 151 -18.81 20.80 -13.77
CA ARG A 151 -20.10 20.15 -13.44
C ARG A 151 -20.20 18.71 -13.94
N LEU A 152 -19.12 18.17 -14.49
CA LEU A 152 -19.04 16.78 -14.92
C LEU A 152 -19.02 15.90 -13.67
N GLY A 153 -20.13 15.23 -13.37
CA GLY A 153 -20.24 14.27 -12.27
C GLY A 153 -19.49 12.98 -12.58
N LEU A 154 -18.30 12.83 -12.00
CA LEU A 154 -17.44 11.66 -12.13
C LEU A 154 -17.19 11.06 -10.76
N SER A 155 -17.24 9.73 -10.68
CA SER A 155 -16.87 8.96 -9.49
C SER A 155 -15.48 8.38 -9.67
N LEU A 156 -14.60 8.65 -8.71
CA LEU A 156 -13.25 8.10 -8.63
C LEU A 156 -13.20 7.11 -7.48
N ARG A 157 -12.70 5.90 -7.76
CA ARG A 157 -12.52 4.84 -6.77
C ARG A 157 -11.13 4.25 -6.90
N ARG A 158 -10.39 4.22 -5.80
CA ARG A 158 -9.09 3.53 -5.66
C ARG A 158 -9.21 2.46 -4.60
N HIS A 159 -8.53 1.35 -4.81
CA HIS A 159 -8.50 0.27 -3.83
C HIS A 159 -7.08 -0.25 -3.66
N THR A 160 -6.78 -0.71 -2.45
CA THR A 160 -5.55 -1.45 -2.13
C THR A 160 -5.97 -2.66 -1.31
N ALA A 161 -5.60 -3.85 -1.77
CA ALA A 161 -5.78 -5.08 -1.04
C ALA A 161 -4.45 -5.46 -0.39
N ILE A 162 -4.49 -5.82 0.90
CA ILE A 162 -3.34 -6.28 1.64
C ILE A 162 -3.71 -7.55 2.41
N LEU A 163 -2.73 -8.44 2.49
CA LEU A 163 -2.80 -9.59 3.37
C LEU A 163 -2.51 -9.08 4.79
N SER A 164 -3.49 -9.14 5.69
CA SER A 164 -3.26 -8.90 7.11
C SER A 164 -3.50 -10.19 7.87
N GLY A 165 -2.57 -10.51 8.76
CA GLY A 165 -2.63 -11.70 9.59
C GLY A 165 -1.52 -11.67 10.63
N ASP A 166 -1.61 -12.62 11.55
CA ASP A 166 -0.77 -12.70 12.75
C ASP A 166 0.73 -12.94 12.46
N GLY A 167 1.09 -13.21 11.21
CA GLY A 167 2.45 -13.46 10.74
C GLY A 167 3.21 -12.20 10.34
N ALA A 168 2.55 -11.04 10.35
CA ALA A 168 3.22 -9.75 10.22
C ALA A 168 3.89 -9.39 11.55
N ALA A 169 5.18 -9.71 11.68
CA ALA A 169 5.96 -9.30 12.83
C ALA A 169 6.08 -7.76 12.90
N ALA A 170 5.85 -7.17 14.07
CA ALA A 170 6.02 -5.72 14.28
C ALA A 170 7.49 -5.27 14.15
N GLY A 171 8.43 -6.21 14.19
CA GLY A 171 9.86 -5.99 14.00
C GLY A 171 10.66 -7.28 14.22
N ASP A 172 11.99 -7.17 14.19
CA ASP A 172 12.89 -8.33 14.29
C ASP A 172 12.65 -9.17 15.54
N ALA A 173 12.46 -8.55 16.70
CA ALA A 173 12.23 -9.27 17.95
C ALA A 173 10.94 -10.11 17.92
N ASP A 174 9.87 -9.59 17.31
CA ASP A 174 8.60 -10.30 17.17
C ASP A 174 8.72 -11.44 16.14
N ALA A 175 9.45 -11.21 15.04
CA ALA A 175 9.77 -12.25 14.07
C ALA A 175 10.57 -13.40 14.69
N GLN A 176 11.56 -13.06 15.53
CA GLN A 176 12.36 -14.03 16.26
C GLN A 176 11.53 -14.81 17.27
N PHE A 177 10.63 -14.13 17.98
CA PHE A 177 9.71 -14.77 18.91
C PHE A 177 8.81 -15.78 18.18
N ILE A 178 8.15 -15.37 17.09
CA ILE A 178 7.29 -16.25 16.28
C ILE A 178 8.06 -17.47 15.76
N LEU A 179 9.30 -17.27 15.28
CA LEU A 179 10.14 -18.35 14.78
C LEU A 179 10.56 -19.30 15.91
N ALA A 180 11.02 -18.76 17.04
CA ALA A 180 11.49 -19.53 18.19
C ALA A 180 10.36 -20.34 18.86
N ASP A 181 9.16 -19.77 18.91
CA ASP A 181 7.98 -20.38 19.51
C ASP A 181 7.41 -21.54 18.67
N SER A 182 7.65 -21.56 17.35
CA SER A 182 7.20 -22.64 16.46
C SER A 182 7.90 -23.96 16.76
N PRO A 183 7.21 -24.97 17.32
CA PRO A 183 7.85 -26.23 17.68
C PRO A 183 8.32 -27.00 16.45
N ARG A 184 7.51 -27.03 15.38
CA ARG A 184 7.82 -27.81 14.17
C ARG A 184 8.77 -27.06 13.25
N GLY A 185 8.70 -25.73 13.21
CA GLY A 185 9.54 -24.89 12.36
C GLY A 185 10.95 -24.73 12.89
N TRP A 186 11.12 -24.63 14.22
CA TRP A 186 12.44 -24.40 14.81
C TRP A 186 12.65 -25.04 16.17
N GLY A 187 11.70 -24.90 17.09
CA GLY A 187 11.84 -25.21 18.51
C GLY A 187 12.35 -26.63 18.78
N ASN A 188 11.79 -27.64 18.10
CA ASN A 188 12.19 -29.04 18.27
C ASN A 188 13.62 -29.30 17.76
N ALA A 189 13.97 -28.77 16.60
CA ALA A 189 15.32 -28.90 16.03
C ALA A 189 16.36 -28.19 16.92
N ALA A 190 16.04 -26.99 17.39
CA ALA A 190 16.88 -26.23 18.30
C ALA A 190 17.04 -26.92 19.66
N ALA A 191 15.99 -27.53 20.21
CA ALA A 191 16.05 -28.30 21.45
C ALA A 191 16.92 -29.56 21.29
N ALA A 192 16.74 -30.30 20.20
CA ALA A 192 17.55 -31.49 19.91
C ALA A 192 19.04 -31.15 19.73
N SER A 193 19.34 -30.08 18.98
CA SER A 193 20.71 -29.58 18.80
C SER A 193 21.35 -29.16 20.11
N ARG A 194 20.63 -28.39 20.95
CA ARG A 194 21.10 -27.98 22.28
C ARG A 194 21.36 -29.15 23.20
N ALA A 195 20.47 -30.14 23.24
CA ALA A 195 20.64 -31.33 24.06
C ALA A 195 21.89 -32.12 23.65
N ALA A 196 22.08 -32.33 22.34
CA ALA A 196 23.27 -33.00 21.81
C ALA A 196 24.55 -32.21 22.12
N GLY A 197 24.54 -30.91 21.91
CA GLY A 197 25.66 -30.01 22.15
C GLY A 197 26.05 -29.92 23.63
N GLN A 198 25.08 -29.83 24.54
CA GLN A 198 25.32 -29.88 25.99
C GLN A 198 25.95 -31.20 26.43
N ALA A 199 25.52 -32.33 25.85
CA ALA A 199 26.10 -33.63 26.15
C ALA A 199 27.55 -33.78 25.64
N VAL A 200 27.93 -33.06 24.57
CA VAL A 200 29.33 -32.99 24.10
C VAL A 200 30.13 -32.06 24.99
N ALA A 201 29.62 -30.86 25.26
CA ALA A 201 30.27 -29.86 26.11
C ALA A 201 30.54 -30.39 27.53
N SER A 202 29.64 -31.20 28.09
CA SER A 202 29.86 -31.82 29.40
C SER A 202 31.02 -32.82 29.40
N ARG A 203 31.24 -33.53 28.30
CA ARG A 203 32.32 -34.52 28.16
C ARG A 203 33.67 -33.86 27.85
N LEU A 204 33.66 -32.77 27.10
CA LEU A 204 34.88 -32.09 26.65
C LEU A 204 35.31 -30.92 27.55
N ARG A 205 34.52 -30.57 28.58
CA ARG A 205 34.78 -29.42 29.47
C ARG A 205 36.22 -29.35 30.00
N GLY A 206 36.80 -30.47 30.41
CA GLY A 206 38.18 -30.50 30.92
C GLY A 206 39.23 -30.18 29.85
N ILE A 207 38.99 -30.64 28.61
CA ILE A 207 39.86 -30.39 27.46
C ILE A 207 39.72 -28.93 27.02
N ASP A 208 38.49 -28.45 26.86
CA ASP A 208 38.22 -27.07 26.42
C ASP A 208 38.73 -26.03 27.43
N ALA A 209 38.62 -26.31 28.73
CA ALA A 209 39.14 -25.44 29.79
C ALA A 209 40.67 -25.32 29.73
N ALA A 210 41.38 -26.42 29.44
CA ALA A 210 42.83 -26.40 29.30
C ALA A 210 43.30 -25.55 28.10
N TRP A 211 42.44 -25.38 27.10
CA TRP A 211 42.74 -24.64 25.87
C TRP A 211 42.12 -23.23 25.85
N GLY A 212 41.46 -22.82 26.95
CA GLY A 212 40.83 -21.50 27.06
C GLY A 212 39.72 -21.25 26.03
N ARG A 213 39.08 -22.30 25.51
CA ARG A 213 37.98 -22.13 24.54
C ARG A 213 36.71 -21.64 25.23
N ALA A 214 36.04 -20.68 24.61
CA ALA A 214 34.73 -20.23 25.03
C ALA A 214 33.70 -21.37 24.92
N LEU A 215 32.74 -21.40 25.84
CA LEU A 215 31.62 -22.35 25.75
C LEU A 215 30.76 -22.01 24.51
N PRO A 216 30.13 -23.02 23.88
CA PRO A 216 29.24 -22.78 22.75
C PRO A 216 28.08 -21.87 23.15
N ASP A 217 27.76 -20.90 22.29
CA ASP A 217 26.51 -20.16 22.36
C ASP A 217 25.38 -21.01 21.75
N TRP A 218 24.25 -21.04 22.45
CA TRP A 218 23.07 -21.80 22.05
C TRP A 218 21.96 -20.92 21.51
N ASP A 219 22.18 -19.60 21.46
CA ASP A 219 21.31 -18.69 20.76
C ASP A 219 21.54 -18.77 19.26
N TRP A 220 20.71 -19.57 18.59
CA TRP A 220 20.78 -19.73 17.15
C TRP A 220 20.07 -18.62 16.37
N ILE A 221 19.25 -17.79 17.03
CA ILE A 221 18.38 -16.81 16.38
C ILE A 221 18.90 -15.38 16.58
N GLY A 222 19.28 -15.01 17.79
CA GLY A 222 19.72 -13.65 18.13
C GLY A 222 20.87 -13.11 17.26
N PRO A 223 21.85 -13.92 16.81
CA PRO A 223 22.89 -13.45 15.88
C PRO A 223 22.35 -12.91 14.55
N TRP A 224 21.12 -13.29 14.15
CA TRP A 224 20.47 -12.85 12.92
C TRP A 224 19.63 -11.58 13.09
N THR A 225 19.59 -10.98 14.29
CA THR A 225 18.90 -9.70 14.51
C THR A 225 19.44 -8.63 13.55
N GLY A 226 18.57 -7.90 12.86
CA GLY A 226 18.94 -6.89 11.87
C GLY A 226 19.61 -7.44 10.60
N SER A 227 19.78 -8.76 10.47
CA SER A 227 20.43 -9.39 9.33
C SER A 227 19.40 -9.76 8.27
N VAL A 228 19.22 -8.88 7.28
CA VAL A 228 18.42 -9.16 6.08
C VAL A 228 19.34 -9.74 5.00
N PRO A 229 19.06 -10.93 4.44
CA PRO A 229 19.89 -11.49 3.39
C PRO A 229 20.02 -10.50 2.22
N ARG A 230 21.25 -10.29 1.73
CA ARG A 230 21.56 -9.32 0.65
C ARG A 230 20.58 -9.33 -0.54
N PRO A 231 20.06 -10.49 -1.02
CA PRO A 231 19.08 -10.50 -2.11
C PRO A 231 17.80 -9.70 -1.81
N HIS A 232 17.38 -9.62 -0.55
CA HIS A 232 16.18 -8.87 -0.14
C HIS A 232 16.46 -7.37 0.06
N LEU A 233 17.73 -6.95 0.08
CA LEU A 233 18.14 -5.55 0.13
C LEU A 233 18.35 -4.96 -1.27
N GLN A 234 18.34 -5.78 -2.32
CA GLN A 234 18.46 -5.30 -3.69
C GLN A 234 17.12 -4.74 -4.16
N VAL A 235 17.18 -3.57 -4.81
CA VAL A 235 16.03 -3.02 -5.53
C VAL A 235 15.56 -4.08 -6.51
N TRP A 236 14.30 -4.52 -6.38
CA TRP A 236 13.71 -5.52 -7.25
C TRP A 236 13.90 -5.11 -8.71
N ARG A 237 14.75 -5.85 -9.44
CA ARG A 237 14.87 -5.75 -10.88
C ARG A 237 13.99 -6.84 -11.46
N LYS A 238 12.96 -6.41 -12.20
CA LYS A 238 12.02 -7.30 -12.87
C LYS A 238 12.81 -8.31 -13.74
N PRO A 239 12.52 -9.62 -13.64
CA PRO A 239 13.11 -10.62 -14.52
C PRO A 239 12.66 -10.42 -15.98
#